data_AF-A0A0S3SJK0-F1
#
_entry.id   AF-A0A0S3SJK0-F1
#
_cell.length_a   1.000
_cell.length_b   1.000
_cell.length_c   1.000
_cell.angle_alpha   90.00
_cell.angle_beta   90.00
_cell.angle_gamma   90.00
#
_symmetry.space_group_name_H-M   'P 1'
#
loop_
_entity.id
_entity.type
_entity.pdbx_description
1 polymer ?
#
loop_
_entity_poly.entity_id
_entity_poly.type
_entity_poly.pdbx_seq_one_letter_code
_entity_poly.pdbx_strand_id
1 'polypeptide(L)'
;ESLWTVPPILISGHQFTLSSHHEDAARKYLETYKLLPENPLVNLCVGTAFINLALGCRLQNKHQCLVKGLAFLYNNLRICENSQVCLLSSSCSSLAH
;
A
#
# COMPACT_ATOMS: atom_id res chain seq x y z
N GLU A 1 4.59 22.23 6.42
CA GLU A 1 5.31 21.57 7.55
C GLU A 1 5.02 20.06 7.66
N SER A 2 3.91 19.55 7.10
CA SER A 2 3.45 18.16 7.16
C SER A 2 4.19 17.12 6.31
N LEU A 3 5.19 17.52 5.49
CA LEU A 3 5.92 16.57 4.63
C LEU A 3 7.08 15.90 5.36
N TRP A 4 7.72 16.57 6.34
CA TRP A 4 8.83 16.00 7.12
C TRP A 4 8.43 14.81 7.99
N THR A 5 7.14 14.69 8.34
CA THR A 5 6.60 13.58 9.11
C THR A 5 6.30 12.35 8.25
N VAL A 6 6.24 12.47 6.93
CA VAL A 6 5.91 11.36 6.03
C VAL A 6 6.94 10.22 6.09
N PRO A 7 8.26 10.46 5.93
CA PRO A 7 9.22 9.37 5.88
C PRO A 7 9.24 8.51 7.16
N PRO A 8 9.24 9.08 8.39
CA PRO A 8 9.17 8.28 9.61
C PRO A 8 7.91 7.40 9.72
N ILE A 9 6.73 7.92 9.33
CA ILE A 9 5.47 7.16 9.38
C ILE A 9 5.52 5.99 8.40
N LEU A 10 6.00 6.24 7.17
CA LEU A 10 6.13 5.21 6.14
C LEU A 10 7.10 4.10 6.55
N ILE A 11 8.27 4.48 7.11
CA ILE A 11 9.25 3.53 7.65
C ILE A 11 8.64 2.67 8.77
N SER A 12 7.88 3.27 9.68
CA SER A 12 7.16 2.53 10.74
C SER A 12 6.17 1.52 10.14
N GLY A 13 5.44 1.88 9.09
CA GLY A 13 4.58 0.93 8.37
C GLY A 13 5.35 -0.26 7.79
N HIS A 14 6.54 -0.04 7.24
CA HIS A 14 7.41 -1.11 6.75
C HIS A 14 7.92 -2.02 7.87
N GLN A 15 8.30 -1.46 9.01
CA GLN A 15 8.70 -2.24 10.19
C GLN A 15 7.58 -3.18 10.65
N PHE A 16 6.34 -2.67 10.74
CA PHE A 16 5.19 -3.52 11.08
C PHE A 16 4.91 -4.59 10.02
N THR A 17 5.10 -4.28 8.74
CA THR A 17 4.97 -5.26 7.65
C THR A 17 5.99 -6.39 7.81
N LEU A 18 7.25 -6.06 8.09
CA LEU A 18 8.32 -7.04 8.35
C LEU A 18 8.03 -7.89 9.59
N SER A 19 7.41 -7.31 10.61
CA SER A 19 6.96 -8.02 11.81
C SER A 19 5.62 -8.76 11.65
N SER A 20 5.03 -8.81 10.45
CA SER A 20 3.70 -9.41 10.19
C SER A 20 2.54 -8.77 10.99
N HIS A 21 2.73 -7.57 11.53
CA HIS A 21 1.71 -6.78 12.20
C HIS A 21 0.92 -5.95 11.17
N HIS A 22 0.19 -6.64 10.29
CA HIS A 22 -0.41 -6.04 9.10
C HIS A 22 -1.49 -4.99 9.39
N GLU A 23 -2.19 -5.07 10.53
CA GLU A 23 -3.15 -4.05 10.95
C GLU A 23 -2.46 -2.73 11.32
N ASP A 24 -1.37 -2.81 12.09
CA ASP A 24 -0.58 -1.64 12.47
C ASP A 24 0.12 -1.02 11.25
N ALA A 25 0.61 -1.86 10.34
CA ALA A 25 1.14 -1.42 9.05
C ALA A 25 0.09 -0.64 8.24
N ALA A 26 -1.12 -1.20 8.09
CA ALA A 26 -2.21 -0.55 7.37
C ALA A 26 -2.58 0.81 7.97
N ARG A 27 -2.58 0.92 9.32
CA ARG A 27 -2.84 2.18 10.01
C ARG A 27 -1.79 3.25 9.68
N LYS A 28 -0.50 2.88 9.69
CA LYS A 28 0.59 3.79 9.35
C LYS A 28 0.56 4.22 7.89
N TYR A 29 0.32 3.29 6.98
CA TYR A 29 0.19 3.63 5.56
C TYR A 29 -1.02 4.51 5.27
N LEU A 30 -2.17 4.31 5.94
CA LEU A 30 -3.33 5.19 5.82
C LEU A 30 -3.07 6.60 6.39
N GLU A 31 -2.29 6.70 7.45
CA GLU A 31 -1.83 7.99 7.98
C GLU A 31 -0.98 8.72 6.93
N THR A 32 -0.06 8.01 6.26
CA THR A 32 0.72 8.57 5.14
C THR A 32 -0.17 8.93 3.94
N TYR A 33 -1.18 8.11 3.61
CA TYR A 33 -2.11 8.36 2.51
C TYR A 33 -2.89 9.66 2.67
N LYS A 34 -3.28 10.02 3.91
CA LYS A 34 -3.93 11.32 4.18
C LYS A 34 -3.06 12.51 3.81
N LEU A 35 -1.73 12.36 3.86
CA LEU A 35 -0.77 13.40 3.55
C LEU A 35 -0.38 13.40 2.07
N LEU A 36 -0.28 12.22 1.45
CA LEU A 36 0.17 12.03 0.07
C LEU A 36 -0.72 11.03 -0.70
N PRO A 37 -1.99 11.38 -0.99
CA PRO A 37 -2.93 10.46 -1.63
C PRO A 37 -2.59 10.15 -3.09
N GLU A 38 -1.89 11.06 -3.78
CA GLU A 38 -1.45 10.89 -5.17
C GLU A 38 -0.06 10.23 -5.28
N ASN A 39 0.55 9.83 -4.17
CA ASN A 39 1.81 9.12 -4.22
C ASN A 39 1.56 7.63 -4.55
N PRO A 40 2.10 7.10 -5.66
CA PRO A 40 1.85 5.73 -6.06
C PRO A 40 2.39 4.73 -5.02
N LEU A 41 3.60 4.95 -4.47
CA LEU A 41 4.17 4.07 -3.45
C LEU A 41 3.27 3.97 -2.23
N VAL A 42 2.67 5.08 -1.78
CA VAL A 42 1.75 5.09 -0.63
C VAL A 42 0.51 4.26 -0.93
N ASN A 43 -0.10 4.40 -2.11
CA ASN A 43 -1.24 3.57 -2.53
C ASN A 43 -0.88 2.08 -2.60
N LEU A 44 0.31 1.75 -3.10
CA LEU A 44 0.81 0.38 -3.15
C LEU A 44 0.97 -0.23 -1.74
N CYS A 45 1.59 0.52 -0.82
CA CYS A 45 1.77 0.09 0.57
C CYS A 45 0.44 -0.11 1.30
N VAL A 46 -0.54 0.80 1.13
CA VAL A 46 -1.87 0.62 1.72
C VAL A 46 -2.57 -0.62 1.13
N GLY A 47 -2.56 -0.76 -0.19
CA GLY A 47 -3.21 -1.87 -0.89
C GLY A 47 -2.66 -3.23 -0.46
N THR A 48 -1.33 -3.38 -0.44
CA THR A 48 -0.65 -4.60 -0.02
C THR A 48 -0.88 -4.93 1.46
N ALA A 49 -0.90 -3.92 2.35
CA ALA A 49 -1.21 -4.15 3.76
C ALA A 49 -2.62 -4.70 3.99
N PHE A 50 -3.63 -4.20 3.25
CA PHE A 50 -4.99 -4.74 3.31
C PHE A 50 -5.11 -6.17 2.77
N ILE A 51 -4.37 -6.51 1.71
CA ILE A 51 -4.30 -7.88 1.19
C ILE A 51 -3.66 -8.80 2.25
N ASN A 52 -2.53 -8.41 2.83
CA ASN A 52 -1.89 -9.19 3.89
C ASN A 52 -2.80 -9.37 5.12
N LEU A 53 -3.58 -8.33 5.48
CA LEU A 53 -4.57 -8.43 6.55
C LEU A 53 -5.70 -9.43 6.23
N ALA A 54 -6.15 -9.47 4.97
CA ALA A 54 -7.17 -10.43 4.53
C ALA A 54 -6.67 -11.88 4.49
N LEU A 55 -5.38 -12.09 4.15
CA LEU A 55 -4.74 -13.40 4.14
C LEU A 55 -4.49 -13.96 5.55
N GLY A 56 -4.48 -13.10 6.58
CA GLY A 56 -4.36 -13.50 7.98
C GLY A 56 -5.45 -14.46 8.47
N CYS A 57 -5.07 -15.41 9.33
CA CYS A 57 -5.93 -16.52 9.78
C CYS A 57 -7.16 -16.12 10.63
N ARG A 58 -7.31 -14.86 11.07
CA ARG A 58 -8.31 -14.49 12.10
C ARG A 58 -9.27 -13.36 11.76
N LEU A 59 -9.27 -12.86 10.52
CA LEU A 59 -10.19 -11.79 10.14
C LEU A 59 -11.56 -12.34 9.70
N GLN A 60 -12.65 -11.83 10.27
CA GLN A 60 -14.02 -12.16 9.84
C GLN A 60 -14.40 -11.45 8.52
N ASN A 61 -13.86 -10.26 8.29
CA ASN A 61 -14.23 -9.39 7.16
C ASN A 61 -13.19 -9.41 6.02
N LYS A 62 -12.69 -10.60 5.65
CA LYS A 62 -11.62 -10.77 4.65
C LYS A 62 -11.97 -10.12 3.32
N HIS A 63 -13.20 -10.32 2.84
CA HIS A 63 -13.66 -9.75 1.57
C HIS A 63 -13.62 -8.23 1.56
N GLN A 64 -14.00 -7.57 2.67
CA GLN A 64 -13.92 -6.11 2.76
C GLN A 64 -12.48 -5.62 2.70
N CYS A 65 -11.54 -6.34 3.33
CA CYS A 65 -10.13 -5.99 3.24
C CYS A 65 -9.57 -6.22 1.84
N LEU A 66 -9.94 -7.31 1.16
CA LEU A 66 -9.56 -7.53 -0.23
C LEU A 66 -10.08 -6.42 -1.14
N VAL A 67 -11.36 -6.06 -1.05
CA VAL A 67 -11.95 -4.99 -1.88
C VAL A 67 -11.26 -3.65 -1.60
N LYS A 68 -11.00 -3.31 -0.34
CA LYS A 68 -10.24 -2.09 0.02
C LYS A 68 -8.83 -2.14 -0.57
N GLY A 69 -8.13 -3.26 -0.42
CA GLY A 69 -6.78 -3.44 -0.95
C GLY A 69 -6.73 -3.26 -2.46
N LEU A 70 -7.64 -3.92 -3.18
CA LEU A 70 -7.76 -3.80 -4.64
C LEU A 70 -8.10 -2.38 -5.09
N ALA A 71 -8.93 -1.63 -4.36
CA ALA A 71 -9.23 -0.24 -4.69
C ALA A 71 -7.98 0.66 -4.62
N PHE A 72 -7.13 0.49 -3.62
CA PHE A 72 -5.86 1.23 -3.52
C PHE A 72 -4.86 0.82 -4.60
N LEU A 73 -4.78 -0.47 -4.94
CA LEU A 73 -3.92 -0.93 -6.04
C LEU A 73 -4.40 -0.43 -7.41
N TYR A 74 -5.70 -0.40 -7.63
CA TYR A 74 -6.27 0.19 -8.84
C TYR A 74 -5.96 1.69 -8.93
N ASN A 75 -6.06 2.41 -7.81
CA ASN A 75 -5.69 3.82 -7.78
C ASN A 75 -4.17 4.02 -8.01
N ASN A 76 -3.32 3.16 -7.44
CA ASN A 76 -1.89 3.14 -7.75
C ASN A 76 -1.63 3.01 -9.25
N LEU A 77 -2.29 2.06 -9.92
CA LEU A 77 -2.16 1.87 -11.37
C LEU A 77 -2.57 3.13 -12.14
N ARG A 78 -3.74 3.70 -11.83
CA ARG A 78 -4.23 4.93 -12.48
C ARG A 78 -3.29 6.13 -12.30
N ILE A 79 -2.66 6.26 -11.13
CA ILE A 79 -1.68 7.31 -10.86
C ILE A 79 -0.39 7.03 -11.65
N CYS A 80 0.08 5.79 -11.66
CA CYS A 80 1.26 5.37 -12.40
C CYS A 80 1.07 5.57 -13.91
N GLU A 81 -0.09 5.26 -14.48
CA GLU A 81 -0.38 5.46 -15.92
C GLU A 81 -0.41 6.95 -16.31
N ASN A 82 -0.78 7.84 -15.39
CA ASN A 82 -0.72 9.30 -15.59
C ASN A 82 0.67 9.88 -15.34
N SER A 83 1.60 9.09 -14.81
CA SER A 83 2.97 9.48 -14.53
C SER A 83 3.93 8.77 -15.49
N GLN A 84 4.93 9.44 -16.03
CA GLN A 84 5.93 8.79 -16.90
C GLN A 84 6.78 7.69 -16.18
N VAL A 85 6.49 7.41 -14.91
CA VAL A 85 7.19 6.49 -13.99
C VAL A 85 6.58 5.06 -14.02
N CYS A 86 5.72 4.74 -14.99
CA CYS A 86 5.09 3.41 -15.09
C CYS A 86 6.01 2.27 -15.59
N LEU A 87 7.27 2.54 -15.93
CA LEU A 87 8.15 1.53 -16.55
C LEU A 87 8.71 0.48 -15.57
N LEU A 88 8.69 0.72 -14.25
CA LEU A 88 9.30 -0.20 -13.27
C LEU A 88 8.33 -1.25 -12.71
N SER A 89 7.02 -0.98 -12.57
CA SER A 89 6.07 -1.99 -12.10
C SER A 89 5.71 -3.02 -13.18
N SER A 90 5.62 -2.59 -14.44
CA SER A 90 5.40 -3.46 -15.61
C SER A 90 6.59 -4.35 -15.94
N SER A 91 7.80 -3.96 -15.53
CA SER A 91 9.02 -4.77 -15.73
C SER A 91 9.05 -6.03 -14.85
N CYS A 92 8.42 -6.02 -13.67
CA CYS A 92 8.28 -7.23 -12.85
C CYS A 92 7.28 -8.24 -13.47
N SER A 93 6.34 -7.79 -14.30
CA SER A 93 5.46 -8.69 -15.05
C SER A 93 6.21 -9.47 -16.15
N SER A 94 7.32 -8.91 -16.66
CA SER A 94 8.17 -9.58 -17.66
C SER A 94 9.13 -10.62 -17.06
N LEU A 95 9.23 -10.72 -15.73
CA LEU A 95 10.06 -11.73 -15.05
C LEU A 95 9.25 -12.98 -14.62
N ALA A 96 7.95 -13.00 -14.94
CA ALA A 96 7.04 -14.12 -14.63
C ALA A 96 6.88 -15.10 -15.81
N HIS A 97 7.78 -15.10 -16.78
CA HIS A 97 7.75 -16.00 -17.93
C HIS A 97 9.08 -16.70 -18.18
#